data_AF-A0AAW7C9A9-F1
#
_entry.id   AF-A0AAW7C9A9-F1
#
_cell.length_a   1.000
_cell.length_b   1.000
_cell.length_c   1.000
_cell.angle_alpha   90.00
_cell.angle_beta   90.00
_cell.angle_gamma   90.00
#
_symmetry.space_group_name_H-M   'P 1'
#
loop_
_entity.id
_entity.type
_entity.pdbx_description
1 polymer ?
#
loop_
_entity_poly.entity_id
_entity_poly.type
_entity_poly.pdbx_seq_one_letter_code
_entity_poly.pdbx_strand_id
1 'polypeptide(L)'
;MKKTLVSLLTVCMLSIGTGHAFAATTTYTVKPGDSLYKIAGKYHVTVAQLKSWNHLRSNVIRVKQRLKIQTKTPAKKVSSSSSSYRTMTVKATAYTAGSGGGITATGINLKRHPSAKVIAVDPKVIRLGSKVYVPGYGTAVAGDTGGAIKGKKIDVFISSKKKALQWGRKTVTIKVYK
;
A
#
# COMPACT_ATOMS: atom_id res chain seq x y z
N MET A 1 -35.87 -37.66 -47.90
CA MET A 1 -35.31 -36.60 -48.78
C MET A 1 -35.63 -35.27 -48.10
N LYS A 2 -34.75 -34.36 -47.70
CA LYS A 2 -33.51 -33.80 -48.28
C LYS A 2 -32.69 -33.27 -47.08
N LYS A 3 -31.47 -33.76 -46.86
CA LYS A 3 -30.16 -33.11 -47.13
C LYS A 3 -29.84 -31.88 -46.26
N THR A 4 -28.74 -32.03 -45.52
CA THR A 4 -27.95 -31.12 -44.65
C THR A 4 -27.65 -29.73 -45.21
N LEU A 5 -27.45 -28.73 -44.33
CA LEU A 5 -26.31 -27.80 -44.45
C LEU A 5 -25.94 -27.14 -43.11
N VAL A 6 -24.67 -27.31 -42.72
CA VAL A 6 -23.96 -26.56 -41.68
C VAL A 6 -23.70 -25.16 -42.21
N SER A 7 -23.94 -24.12 -41.40
CA SER A 7 -23.25 -22.83 -41.56
C SER A 7 -22.97 -22.21 -40.21
N LEU A 8 -21.69 -22.31 -39.81
CA LEU A 8 -21.06 -21.43 -38.83
C LEU A 8 -21.24 -19.97 -39.30
N LEU A 9 -21.87 -19.14 -38.47
CA LEU A 9 -21.52 -17.73 -38.41
C LEU A 9 -21.51 -17.30 -36.94
N THR A 10 -20.35 -17.50 -36.33
CA THR A 10 -19.87 -16.72 -35.21
C THR A 10 -19.90 -15.24 -35.57
N VAL A 11 -20.91 -14.51 -35.10
CA VAL A 11 -20.75 -13.08 -34.83
C VAL A 11 -20.64 -12.92 -33.32
N CYS A 12 -19.40 -12.99 -32.86
CA CYS A 12 -19.00 -12.44 -31.57
C CYS A 12 -19.32 -10.94 -31.62
N MET A 13 -20.49 -10.55 -31.09
CA MET A 13 -20.73 -9.15 -30.72
C MET A 13 -19.78 -8.84 -29.57
N LEU A 14 -18.60 -8.39 -29.93
CA LEU A 14 -17.63 -7.78 -29.04
C LEU A 14 -18.23 -6.44 -28.61
N SER A 15 -19.13 -6.47 -27.63
CA SER A 15 -19.57 -5.29 -26.91
C SER A 15 -18.36 -4.74 -26.16
N ILE A 16 -17.69 -3.79 -26.80
CA ILE A 16 -16.64 -2.96 -26.23
C ILE A 16 -17.23 -2.37 -24.94
N GLY A 17 -16.78 -2.88 -23.79
CA GLY A 17 -17.07 -2.31 -22.49
C GLY A 17 -16.39 -0.95 -22.39
N THR A 18 -17.01 0.10 -22.92
CA THR A 18 -16.64 1.48 -22.58
C THR A 18 -17.08 1.73 -21.14
N GLY A 19 -16.15 1.55 -20.19
CA GLY A 19 -16.32 1.98 -18.82
C GLY A 19 -16.44 3.51 -18.76
N HIS A 20 -17.64 4.04 -18.96
CA HIS A 20 -17.93 5.45 -18.73
C HIS A 20 -17.88 5.68 -17.22
N ALA A 21 -16.85 6.41 -16.77
CA ALA A 21 -16.77 6.85 -15.39
C ALA A 21 -17.91 7.84 -15.13
N PHE A 22 -18.94 7.41 -14.42
CA PHE A 22 -20.04 8.27 -14.02
C PHE A 22 -19.52 9.39 -13.10
N ALA A 23 -19.74 10.64 -13.50
CA ALA A 23 -19.49 11.79 -12.65
C ALA A 23 -20.65 11.93 -11.66
N ALA A 24 -20.40 11.71 -10.38
CA ALA A 24 -21.38 11.97 -9.33
C ALA A 24 -21.40 13.48 -9.05
N THR A 25 -22.58 14.10 -9.21
CA THR A 25 -22.78 15.51 -8.86
C THR A 25 -23.42 15.58 -7.47
N THR A 26 -22.71 16.20 -6.53
CA THR A 26 -23.18 16.46 -5.16
C THR A 26 -23.31 17.97 -4.95
N THR A 27 -24.30 18.41 -4.18
CA THR A 27 -24.42 19.82 -3.78
C THR A 27 -23.93 20.02 -2.36
N TYR A 28 -23.05 21.01 -2.15
CA TYR A 28 -22.52 21.39 -0.85
C TYR A 28 -23.03 22.76 -0.43
N THR A 29 -23.53 22.89 0.80
CA THR A 29 -23.93 24.18 1.38
C THR A 29 -22.79 24.75 2.21
N VAL A 30 -22.30 25.92 1.82
CA VAL A 30 -21.18 26.64 2.47
C VAL A 30 -21.55 26.98 3.92
N LYS A 31 -20.64 26.68 4.84
CA LYS A 31 -20.75 26.93 6.28
C LYS A 31 -19.88 28.11 6.72
N PRO A 32 -20.15 28.72 7.90
CA PRO A 32 -19.24 29.71 8.47
C PRO A 32 -17.80 29.18 8.57
N GLY A 33 -16.82 29.93 8.07
CA GLY A 33 -15.40 29.57 8.09
C GLY A 33 -14.90 28.72 6.92
N ASP A 34 -15.77 28.42 5.95
CA ASP A 34 -15.38 27.73 4.72
C ASP A 34 -14.63 28.64 3.73
N SER A 35 -13.77 28.01 2.94
CA SER A 35 -13.14 28.62 1.77
C SER A 35 -13.19 27.64 0.60
N LEU A 36 -13.08 28.15 -0.63
CA LEU A 36 -13.00 27.28 -1.81
C LEU A 36 -11.86 26.26 -1.69
N TYR A 37 -10.75 26.63 -1.07
CA TYR A 37 -9.61 25.72 -0.85
C TYR A 37 -9.96 24.56 0.08
N LYS A 38 -10.57 24.85 1.24
CA LYS A 38 -10.99 23.82 2.21
C LYS A 38 -12.03 22.87 1.60
N ILE A 39 -12.99 23.42 0.87
CA ILE A 39 -14.05 22.64 0.21
C ILE A 39 -13.43 21.79 -0.91
N ALA A 40 -12.62 22.37 -1.79
CA ALA A 40 -11.97 21.66 -2.87
C ALA A 40 -11.10 20.50 -2.36
N GLY A 41 -10.31 20.74 -1.30
CA GLY A 41 -9.51 19.71 -0.62
C GLY A 41 -10.35 18.59 -0.03
N LYS A 42 -11.47 18.91 0.63
CA LYS A 42 -12.40 17.91 1.19
C LYS A 42 -12.97 16.97 0.12
N TYR A 43 -13.24 17.47 -1.08
CA TYR A 43 -13.83 16.70 -2.16
C TYR A 43 -12.80 16.21 -3.20
N HIS A 44 -11.51 16.39 -2.94
CA HIS A 44 -10.41 16.01 -3.83
C HIS A 44 -10.53 16.59 -5.25
N VAL A 45 -11.01 17.82 -5.35
CA VAL A 45 -11.12 18.59 -6.61
C VAL A 45 -10.24 19.83 -6.51
N THR A 46 -9.98 20.50 -7.62
CA THR A 46 -9.25 21.76 -7.61
C THR A 46 -10.20 22.95 -7.41
N VAL A 47 -9.68 24.06 -6.88
CA VAL A 47 -10.42 25.32 -6.79
C VAL A 47 -10.88 25.78 -8.18
N ALA A 48 -10.04 25.61 -9.21
CA ALA A 48 -10.40 25.96 -10.59
C ALA A 48 -11.61 25.15 -11.09
N GLN A 49 -11.63 23.84 -10.86
CA GLN A 49 -12.77 22.98 -11.19
C GLN A 49 -14.03 23.38 -10.43
N LEU A 50 -13.91 23.58 -9.11
CA LEU A 50 -15.02 23.99 -8.27
C LEU A 50 -15.61 25.34 -8.72
N LYS A 51 -14.76 26.30 -9.12
CA LYS A 51 -15.19 27.57 -9.70
C LYS A 51 -15.88 27.38 -11.04
N SER A 52 -15.32 26.57 -11.92
CA SER A 52 -15.88 26.29 -13.25
C SER A 52 -17.29 25.72 -13.18
N TRP A 53 -17.54 24.75 -12.30
CA TRP A 53 -18.87 24.11 -12.15
C TRP A 53 -19.93 25.03 -11.56
N ASN A 54 -19.50 26.06 -10.86
CA ASN A 54 -20.37 27.01 -10.16
C ASN A 54 -20.35 28.40 -10.79
N HIS A 55 -19.70 28.55 -11.96
CA HIS A 55 -19.53 29.82 -12.67
C HIS A 55 -18.99 30.95 -11.77
N LEU A 56 -18.10 30.62 -10.83
CA LEU A 56 -17.53 31.59 -9.90
C LEU A 56 -16.36 32.32 -10.55
N ARG A 57 -16.46 33.65 -10.62
CA ARG A 57 -15.38 34.51 -11.13
C ARG A 57 -14.30 34.75 -10.07
N SER A 58 -14.69 34.92 -8.81
CA SER A 58 -13.78 35.18 -7.68
C SER A 58 -13.66 33.97 -6.74
N ASN A 59 -12.80 34.09 -5.72
CA ASN A 59 -12.66 33.08 -4.67
C ASN A 59 -13.60 33.33 -3.46
N VAL A 60 -14.48 34.33 -3.55
CA VAL A 60 -15.40 34.72 -2.49
C VAL A 60 -16.65 33.84 -2.55
N ILE A 61 -16.98 33.21 -1.42
CA ILE A 61 -18.19 32.42 -1.23
C ILE A 61 -18.94 32.91 0.02
N ARG A 62 -20.27 32.80 0.00
CA ARG A 62 -21.13 33.23 1.12
C ARG A 62 -21.65 32.03 1.89
N VAL A 63 -21.82 32.19 3.20
CA VAL A 63 -22.49 31.19 4.03
C VAL A 63 -23.89 30.91 3.47
N LYS A 64 -24.31 29.64 3.51
CA LYS A 64 -25.52 29.08 2.89
C LYS A 64 -25.53 29.04 1.35
N GLN A 65 -24.48 29.50 0.67
CA GLN A 65 -24.34 29.33 -0.78
C GLN A 65 -24.26 27.84 -1.13
N ARG A 66 -24.96 27.42 -2.18
CA ARG A 66 -24.93 26.03 -2.67
C ARG A 66 -23.91 25.92 -3.80
N LEU A 67 -22.95 25.01 -3.65
CA LEU A 67 -21.93 24.70 -4.65
C LEU A 67 -22.18 23.31 -5.23
N LYS A 68 -22.26 23.22 -6.56
CA LYS A 68 -22.21 22.00 -7.34
C LYS A 68 -20.79 21.45 -7.33
N ILE A 69 -20.63 20.21 -6.88
CA ILE A 69 -19.37 19.50 -6.82
C ILE A 69 -19.51 18.27 -7.69
N GLN A 70 -18.77 18.25 -8.80
CA GLN A 70 -18.68 17.08 -9.66
C GLN A 70 -17.49 16.26 -9.21
N THR A 71 -17.71 15.36 -8.27
CA THR A 71 -16.73 14.31 -8.05
C THR A 71 -16.96 13.31 -9.18
N LYS A 72 -16.07 13.29 -10.17
CA LYS A 72 -15.78 12.01 -10.81
C LYS A 72 -15.44 11.11 -9.64
N THR A 73 -16.27 10.12 -9.30
CA THR A 73 -15.86 9.10 -8.34
C THR A 73 -14.51 8.69 -8.88
N PRO A 74 -13.40 9.04 -8.21
CA PRO A 74 -12.18 8.39 -8.56
C PRO A 74 -12.54 6.97 -8.12
N ALA A 75 -12.81 6.07 -9.07
CA ALA A 75 -12.44 4.68 -8.87
C ALA A 75 -11.03 4.85 -8.36
N LYS A 76 -10.88 4.73 -7.03
CA LYS A 76 -9.73 5.19 -6.29
C LYS A 76 -8.59 4.61 -7.09
N LYS A 77 -7.88 5.43 -7.86
CA LYS A 77 -6.56 5.05 -8.33
C LYS A 77 -5.76 5.10 -7.05
N VAL A 78 -6.00 4.10 -6.19
CA VAL A 78 -4.91 3.39 -5.57
C VAL A 78 -4.04 3.16 -6.78
N SER A 79 -3.01 3.97 -6.93
CA SER A 79 -1.83 3.46 -7.55
C SER A 79 -1.53 2.20 -6.76
N SER A 80 -2.08 1.09 -7.22
CA SER A 80 -1.36 -0.16 -7.19
C SER A 80 -0.10 0.12 -7.99
N SER A 81 0.84 0.85 -7.39
CA SER A 81 2.22 0.45 -7.51
C SER A 81 2.18 -0.98 -7.00
N SER A 82 1.94 -1.93 -7.91
CA SER A 82 2.17 -3.34 -7.69
C SER A 82 3.65 -3.38 -7.36
N SER A 83 3.95 -3.30 -6.05
CA SER A 83 5.31 -3.30 -5.57
C SER A 83 5.89 -4.63 -6.01
N SER A 84 6.66 -4.59 -7.10
CA SER A 84 7.26 -5.77 -7.69
C SER A 84 8.09 -6.42 -6.60
N TYR A 85 7.70 -7.63 -6.21
CA TYR A 85 8.38 -8.39 -5.19
C TYR A 85 9.07 -9.60 -5.81
N ARG A 86 10.22 -9.96 -5.25
CA ARG A 86 10.85 -11.26 -5.53
C ARG A 86 10.60 -12.18 -4.34
N THR A 87 10.31 -13.44 -4.61
CA THR A 87 10.21 -14.47 -3.58
C THR A 87 11.53 -15.19 -3.41
N MET A 88 11.80 -15.66 -2.19
CA MET A 88 12.90 -16.59 -1.93
C MET A 88 12.61 -17.44 -0.69
N THR A 89 13.08 -18.68 -0.72
CA THR A 89 13.03 -19.58 0.44
C THR A 89 14.24 -19.34 1.32
N VAL A 90 14.02 -19.09 2.62
CA VAL A 90 15.07 -18.81 3.60
C VAL A 90 14.88 -19.63 4.88
N LYS A 91 15.97 -19.86 5.61
CA LYS A 91 15.93 -20.32 6.99
C LYS A 91 15.68 -19.11 7.90
N ALA A 92 14.58 -19.10 8.64
CA ALA A 92 14.20 -18.04 9.56
C ALA A 92 14.34 -18.50 11.01
N THR A 93 15.07 -17.72 11.79
CA THR A 93 15.16 -17.82 13.25
C THR A 93 14.57 -16.57 13.90
N ALA A 94 14.58 -16.48 15.23
CA ALA A 94 14.24 -15.25 15.94
C ALA A 94 15.31 -14.89 16.97
N TYR A 95 15.48 -13.60 17.19
CA TYR A 95 16.33 -13.04 18.23
C TYR A 95 15.58 -12.01 19.08
N THR A 96 16.11 -11.78 20.27
CA THR A 96 15.69 -10.75 21.20
C THR A 96 16.77 -9.69 21.29
N ALA A 97 16.40 -8.42 21.54
CA ALA A 97 17.36 -7.37 21.84
C ALA A 97 17.91 -7.62 23.26
N GLY A 98 19.08 -8.25 23.35
CA GLY A 98 19.76 -8.53 24.61
C GLY A 98 20.24 -7.27 25.34
N SER A 99 21.05 -7.45 26.38
CA SER A 99 21.60 -6.34 27.18
C SER A 99 22.54 -5.40 26.38
N GLY A 100 23.25 -5.90 25.36
CA GLY A 100 24.25 -5.17 24.56
C GLY A 100 23.69 -4.21 23.50
N GLY A 101 22.98 -3.16 23.92
CA GLY A 101 22.68 -1.98 23.08
C GLY A 101 21.42 -2.07 22.22
N GLY A 102 21.11 -3.20 21.59
CA GLY A 102 19.88 -3.38 20.80
C GLY A 102 19.71 -2.39 19.64
N ILE A 103 20.82 -1.80 19.18
CA ILE A 103 20.87 -0.91 18.02
C ILE A 103 21.17 -1.77 16.80
N THR A 104 20.34 -1.68 15.76
CA THR A 104 20.51 -2.45 14.53
C THR A 104 21.54 -1.81 13.60
N ALA A 105 21.99 -2.55 12.57
CA ALA A 105 22.88 -2.01 11.54
C ALA A 105 22.38 -0.72 10.88
N THR A 106 21.06 -0.52 10.75
CA THR A 106 20.45 0.72 10.24
C THR A 106 20.13 1.76 11.32
N GLY A 107 20.61 1.58 12.55
CA GLY A 107 20.45 2.53 13.65
C GLY A 107 19.11 2.46 14.41
N ILE A 108 18.30 1.41 14.21
CA ILE A 108 17.02 1.29 14.90
C ILE A 108 17.28 0.83 16.34
N ASN A 109 16.76 1.56 17.33
CA ASN A 109 16.84 1.16 18.73
C ASN A 109 15.68 0.23 19.12
N LEU A 110 15.93 -1.08 19.13
CA LEU A 110 14.91 -2.10 19.39
C LEU A 110 14.39 -2.10 20.83
N LYS A 111 15.15 -1.56 21.80
CA LYS A 111 14.70 -1.43 23.19
C LYS A 111 13.68 -0.29 23.35
N ARG A 112 13.89 0.82 22.62
CA ARG A 112 12.92 1.93 22.56
C ARG A 112 11.74 1.62 21.64
N HIS A 113 11.89 0.64 20.74
CA HIS A 113 10.86 0.20 19.80
C HIS A 113 10.64 -1.32 19.87
N PRO A 114 10.11 -1.87 20.98
CA PRO A 114 9.93 -3.31 21.16
C PRO A 114 8.89 -3.94 20.22
N SER A 115 8.07 -3.13 19.56
CA SER A 115 7.12 -3.52 18.53
C SER A 115 7.68 -3.39 17.10
N ALA A 116 8.92 -2.92 16.95
CA ALA A 116 9.54 -2.76 15.65
C ALA A 116 9.57 -4.10 14.89
N LYS A 117 9.27 -4.05 13.59
CA LYS A 117 9.36 -5.20 12.71
C LYS A 117 10.66 -5.10 11.93
N VAL A 118 11.74 -5.59 12.55
CA VAL A 118 13.08 -5.60 11.95
C VAL A 118 13.53 -7.05 11.79
N ILE A 119 14.20 -7.31 10.68
CA ILE A 119 14.89 -8.57 10.44
C ILE A 119 16.38 -8.31 10.21
N ALA A 120 17.21 -9.23 10.73
CA ALA A 120 18.60 -9.35 10.34
C ALA A 120 18.70 -10.16 9.05
N VAL A 121 19.53 -9.69 8.11
CA VAL A 121 19.73 -10.33 6.80
C VAL A 121 21.20 -10.34 6.41
N ASP A 122 21.53 -11.09 5.35
CA ASP A 122 22.74 -10.89 4.58
C ASP A 122 22.52 -9.76 3.54
N PRO A 123 23.21 -8.60 3.66
CA PRO A 123 23.06 -7.48 2.72
C PRO A 123 23.35 -7.82 1.26
N LYS A 124 24.14 -8.87 0.98
CA LYS A 124 24.42 -9.34 -0.38
C LYS A 124 23.21 -10.05 -1.01
N VAL A 125 22.28 -10.54 -0.19
CA VAL A 125 21.08 -11.28 -0.64
C VAL A 125 19.82 -10.43 -0.55
N ILE A 126 19.68 -9.68 0.55
CA ILE A 126 18.58 -8.75 0.79
C ILE A 126 19.20 -7.43 1.24
N ARG A 127 19.04 -6.39 0.42
CA ARG A 127 19.61 -5.07 0.73
C ARG A 127 19.01 -4.52 2.02
N LEU A 128 19.84 -3.87 2.83
CA LEU A 128 19.34 -3.13 3.99
C LEU A 128 18.36 -2.04 3.55
N GLY A 129 17.32 -1.82 4.35
CA GLY A 129 16.20 -0.93 4.06
C GLY A 129 15.05 -1.56 3.26
N SER A 130 15.25 -2.73 2.63
CA SER A 130 14.18 -3.42 1.91
C SER A 130 13.01 -3.77 2.83
N LYS A 131 11.78 -3.65 2.31
CA LYS A 131 10.59 -4.21 2.95
C LYS A 131 10.51 -5.69 2.64
N VAL A 132 10.28 -6.51 3.66
CA VAL A 132 10.22 -7.97 3.55
C VAL A 132 8.98 -8.48 4.27
N TYR A 133 8.11 -9.18 3.56
CA TYR A 133 7.03 -9.92 4.19
C TYR A 133 7.51 -11.32 4.58
N VAL A 134 7.36 -11.65 5.85
CA VAL A 134 7.69 -12.95 6.43
C VAL A 134 6.41 -13.62 6.93
N PRO A 135 6.00 -14.78 6.38
CA PRO A 135 4.81 -15.49 6.82
C PRO A 135 4.81 -15.74 8.34
N GLY A 136 3.70 -15.46 9.02
CA GLY A 136 3.57 -15.60 10.47
C GLY A 136 4.23 -14.51 11.32
N TYR A 137 5.05 -13.63 10.74
CA TYR A 137 5.68 -12.50 11.44
C TYR A 137 5.13 -11.14 10.97
N GLY A 138 4.81 -11.03 9.68
CA GLY A 138 4.31 -9.81 9.03
C GLY A 138 5.37 -9.13 8.16
N THR A 139 5.08 -7.89 7.75
CA THR A 139 6.02 -7.06 6.98
C THR A 139 7.03 -6.39 7.90
N ALA A 140 8.30 -6.48 7.54
CA ALA A 140 9.43 -6.00 8.30
C ALA A 140 10.42 -5.24 7.43
N VAL A 141 11.29 -4.47 8.06
CA VAL A 141 12.44 -3.83 7.42
C VAL A 141 13.66 -4.73 7.58
N ALA A 142 14.39 -4.94 6.49
CA ALA A 142 15.76 -5.45 6.53
C ALA A 142 16.67 -4.40 7.17
N GLY A 143 16.64 -4.31 8.50
CA GLY A 143 17.25 -3.22 9.26
C GLY A 143 18.49 -3.63 10.05
N ASP A 144 18.83 -4.91 10.02
CA ASP A 144 19.91 -5.45 10.84
C ASP A 144 20.79 -6.44 10.09
N THR A 145 21.95 -6.76 10.67
CA THR A 145 22.84 -7.80 10.18
C THR A 145 23.34 -8.64 11.36
N GLY A 146 23.84 -9.84 11.08
CA GLY A 146 24.47 -10.67 12.11
C GLY A 146 25.58 -11.52 11.52
N GLY A 147 26.63 -11.78 12.30
CA GLY A 147 27.77 -12.60 11.86
C GLY A 147 27.35 -13.98 11.35
N ALA A 148 26.35 -14.59 12.00
CA ALA A 148 25.80 -15.89 11.63
C ALA A 148 24.63 -15.84 10.63
N ILE A 149 24.24 -14.64 10.15
CA ILE A 149 23.14 -14.43 9.21
C ILE A 149 23.74 -14.17 7.83
N LYS A 150 24.04 -15.26 7.12
CA LYS A 150 24.68 -15.28 5.81
C LYS A 150 23.84 -16.07 4.80
N GLY A 151 23.85 -15.64 3.54
CA GLY A 151 23.10 -16.27 2.47
C GLY A 151 21.58 -16.16 2.65
N LYS A 152 20.86 -17.25 2.30
CA LYS A 152 19.39 -17.36 2.42
C LYS A 152 18.96 -17.65 3.88
N LYS A 153 19.41 -16.82 4.81
CA LYS A 153 19.06 -16.90 6.24
C LYS A 153 18.62 -15.52 6.73
N ILE A 154 17.59 -15.52 7.58
CA ILE A 154 17.09 -14.31 8.24
C ILE A 154 16.91 -14.57 9.74
N ASP A 155 16.96 -13.51 10.53
CA ASP A 155 16.62 -13.54 11.95
C ASP A 155 15.56 -12.48 12.24
N VAL A 156 14.39 -12.86 12.77
CA VAL A 156 13.31 -11.91 13.05
C VAL A 156 13.44 -11.36 14.47
N PHE A 157 13.31 -10.04 14.64
CA PHE A 157 13.31 -9.45 15.97
C PHE A 157 11.97 -9.72 16.67
N ILE A 158 12.04 -10.31 17.86
CA ILE A 158 10.90 -10.47 18.75
C ILE A 158 11.34 -10.02 20.14
N SER A 159 10.69 -9.00 20.69
CA SER A 159 11.04 -8.44 21.99
C SER A 159 10.86 -9.42 23.16
N SER A 160 9.86 -10.30 23.09
CA SER A 160 9.61 -11.30 24.13
C SER A 160 10.38 -12.60 23.88
N LYS A 161 11.24 -13.00 24.82
CA LYS A 161 11.97 -14.28 24.79
C LYS A 161 11.04 -15.48 24.61
N LYS A 162 9.89 -15.50 25.31
CA LYS A 162 8.88 -16.56 25.18
C LYS A 162 8.36 -16.66 23.74
N LYS A 163 8.02 -15.53 23.12
CA LYS A 163 7.54 -15.49 21.72
C LYS A 163 8.66 -15.84 20.73
N ALA A 164 9.90 -15.47 21.01
CA ALA A 164 11.05 -15.85 20.19
C ALA A 164 11.30 -17.37 20.20
N LEU A 165 11.13 -18.02 21.35
CA LEU A 165 11.19 -19.48 21.45
C LEU A 165 10.03 -20.16 20.71
N GLN A 166 8.81 -19.62 20.86
CA GLN A 166 7.63 -20.11 20.12
C GLN A 166 7.75 -19.95 18.61
N TRP A 167 8.49 -18.93 18.14
CA TRP A 167 8.79 -18.78 16.73
C TRP A 167 9.58 -19.98 16.21
N GLY A 168 10.60 -20.41 16.94
CA GLY A 168 11.44 -21.56 16.57
C GLY A 168 12.27 -21.33 15.30
N ARG A 169 12.82 -22.41 14.74
CA ARG A 169 13.53 -22.38 13.46
C ARG A 169 12.62 -22.94 12.38
N LYS A 170 12.47 -22.23 11.26
CA LYS A 170 11.62 -22.70 10.16
C LYS A 170 12.13 -22.25 8.80
N THR A 171 11.77 -23.01 7.77
CA THR A 171 12.01 -22.62 6.39
C THR A 171 10.75 -21.92 5.88
N VAL A 172 10.89 -20.70 5.36
CA VAL A 172 9.76 -19.89 4.88
C VAL A 172 10.07 -19.27 3.53
N THR A 173 9.03 -19.10 2.72
CA THR A 173 9.09 -18.32 1.47
C THR A 173 8.70 -16.88 1.76
N ILE A 174 9.67 -15.97 1.69
CA ILE A 174 9.47 -14.53 1.95
C ILE A 174 9.19 -13.78 0.66
N LYS A 175 8.59 -12.58 0.78
CA LYS A 175 8.48 -11.62 -0.33
C LYS A 175 9.37 -10.41 -0.02
N VAL A 176 10.33 -10.13 -0.89
CA VAL A 176 11.19 -8.94 -0.80
C VAL A 176 10.69 -7.92 -1.81
N TYR A 177 10.20 -6.78 -1.33
CA TYR A 177 9.71 -5.71 -2.18
C TYR A 177 10.88 -4.87 -2.69
N LYS A 178 10.85 -4.57 -3.98
CA LYS A 178 11.78 -3.63 -4.62
C LYS A 178 11.48 -2.19 -4.22
#